data_AF-A0A536U0M2-F1
#
_entry.id   AF-A0A536U0M2-F1
#
_cell.length_a   1.000
_cell.length_b   1.000
_cell.length_c   1.000
_cell.angle_alpha   90.00
_cell.angle_beta   90.00
_cell.angle_gamma   90.00
#
_symmetry.space_group_name_H-M   'P 1'
#
loop_
_entity.id
_entity.type
_entity.pdbx_description
1 polymer ?
#
loop_
_entity_poly.entity_id
_entity_poly.type
_entity_poly.pdbx_seq_one_letter_code
_entity_poly.pdbx_strand_id
1 'polypeptide(L)'
;LWDTRFSLLTTILAGFGRAAAEVGAVMIVGGNIDGVTRVMTTAIALETSKGDLPLALGLGMILIAIVIAVNAAAHLTRELAQRRYG
;
A
#
# COMPACT_ATOMS: atom_id res chain seq x y z
N LEU A 1 -7.30 -20.39 -21.68
CA LEU A 1 -7.80 -20.71 -20.31
C LEU A 1 -6.74 -20.46 -19.22
N TRP A 2 -5.47 -20.78 -19.44
CA TRP A 2 -4.39 -20.52 -18.46
C TRP A 2 -3.91 -19.05 -18.41
N ASP A 3 -3.85 -18.34 -19.53
CA ASP A 3 -3.49 -16.90 -19.56
C ASP A 3 -4.45 -16.00 -18.77
N THR A 4 -5.75 -16.29 -18.83
CA THR A 4 -6.78 -15.43 -18.25
C THR A 4 -6.68 -15.37 -16.73
N ARG A 5 -6.32 -16.49 -16.08
CA ARG A 5 -6.17 -16.58 -14.61
C ARG A 5 -4.91 -15.86 -14.11
N PHE A 6 -3.81 -15.87 -14.87
CA PHE A 6 -2.61 -15.09 -14.54
C PHE A 6 -2.79 -13.59 -14.81
N SER A 7 -3.47 -13.22 -15.90
CA SER A 7 -3.85 -11.84 -16.18
C SER A 7 -4.78 -11.26 -15.10
N LEU A 8 -5.75 -12.04 -14.63
CA LEU A 8 -6.61 -11.68 -13.49
C LEU A 8 -5.81 -11.44 -12.21
N LEU A 9 -4.90 -12.35 -11.85
CA LEU A 9 -4.04 -12.18 -10.68
C LEU A 9 -3.19 -10.91 -10.77
N THR A 10 -2.61 -10.64 -11.94
CA THR A 10 -1.78 -9.44 -12.17
C THR A 10 -2.60 -8.16 -12.02
N THR A 11 -3.82 -8.12 -12.57
CA THR A 11 -4.72 -6.96 -12.45
C THR A 11 -5.19 -6.75 -11.01
N ILE A 12 -5.46 -7.82 -10.26
CA ILE A 12 -5.82 -7.74 -8.84
C ILE A 12 -4.65 -7.20 -8.02
N LEU A 13 -3.42 -7.70 -8.24
CA LEU A 13 -2.21 -7.21 -7.57
C LEU A 13 -1.91 -5.75 -7.91
N ALA A 14 -2.05 -5.35 -9.16
CA ALA A 14 -1.89 -3.96 -9.59
C ALA A 14 -2.96 -3.03 -8.98
N GLY A 15 -4.22 -3.48 -8.96
CA GLY A 15 -5.33 -2.77 -8.31
C GLY A 15 -5.14 -2.64 -6.80
N PHE A 16 -4.63 -3.69 -6.15
CA PHE A 16 -4.31 -3.70 -4.73
C PHE A 16 -3.20 -2.70 -4.38
N GLY A 17 -2.11 -2.67 -5.15
CA GLY A 17 -1.05 -1.67 -4.95
C GLY A 17 -1.54 -0.23 -5.12
N ARG A 18 -2.46 0.00 -6.06
CA ARG A 18 -3.07 1.32 -6.28
C ARG A 18 -4.04 1.72 -5.17
N ALA A 19 -4.86 0.78 -4.69
CA ALA A 19 -5.76 1.01 -3.56
C ALA A 19 -4.99 1.22 -2.24
N ALA A 20 -3.92 0.46 -2.01
CA ALA A 20 -3.06 0.63 -0.83
C ALA A 20 -2.32 1.99 -0.79
N ALA A 21 -2.08 2.59 -1.97
CA ALA A 21 -1.49 3.92 -2.09
C ALA A 21 -2.51 5.08 -1.95
N GLU A 22 -3.80 4.79 -1.84
CA GLU A 22 -4.87 5.81 -1.82
C GLU A 22 -5.05 6.40 -0.41
N VAL A 23 -4.07 7.20 0.01
CA VAL A 23 -4.01 7.81 1.35
C VAL A 23 -5.05 8.91 1.56
N GLY A 24 -5.31 9.72 0.53
CA GLY A 24 -6.16 10.92 0.65
C GLY A 24 -7.61 10.62 0.96
N ALA A 25 -8.19 9.59 0.33
CA ALA A 25 -9.58 9.19 0.57
C ALA A 25 -9.77 8.65 2.00
N VAL A 26 -8.79 7.90 2.51
CA VAL A 26 -8.84 7.33 3.87
C VAL A 26 -8.67 8.41 4.93
N MET A 27 -7.94 9.49 4.67
CA MET A 27 -7.81 10.62 5.59
C MET A 27 -9.11 11.42 5.78
N ILE A 28 -9.96 11.45 4.75
CA ILE A 28 -11.24 12.17 4.79
C ILE A 28 -12.35 11.31 5.42
N VAL A 29 -12.34 9.99 5.17
CA VAL A 29 -13.39 9.06 5.62
C VAL A 29 -13.05 8.37 6.96
N GLY A 30 -11.77 8.04 7.17
CA GLY A 30 -11.26 7.35 8.35
C GLY A 30 -11.04 8.33 9.49
N GLY A 31 -12.01 8.43 10.40
CA GLY A 31 -11.88 9.26 11.59
C GLY A 31 -10.57 9.00 12.34
N ASN A 32 -10.00 10.03 12.96
CA ASN A 32 -8.71 9.97 13.64
C ASN A 32 -8.77 9.38 15.08
N ILE A 33 -9.61 8.38 15.30
CA ILE A 33 -9.79 7.76 16.63
C ILE A 33 -8.76 6.64 16.79
N ASP A 34 -7.91 6.79 17.80
CA ASP A 34 -6.84 5.85 18.10
C ASP A 34 -7.39 4.44 18.35
N GLY A 35 -6.80 3.44 17.69
CA GLY A 35 -7.19 2.03 17.87
C GLY A 35 -8.55 1.61 17.29
N VAL A 36 -9.36 2.53 16.74
CA VAL A 36 -10.69 2.21 16.18
C VAL A 36 -10.75 2.44 14.67
N THR A 37 -10.42 3.66 14.23
CA THR A 37 -10.51 4.06 12.81
C THR A 37 -9.23 4.69 12.27
N ARG A 38 -8.25 4.96 13.14
CA ARG A 38 -6.95 5.53 12.77
C ARG A 38 -6.12 4.50 12.02
N VAL A 39 -5.85 4.78 10.75
CA VAL A 39 -4.89 4.04 9.93
C VAL A 39 -3.50 4.69 10.00
N MET A 40 -2.47 3.93 9.62
CA MET A 40 -1.07 4.37 9.68
C MET A 40 -0.83 5.69 8.92
N THR A 41 -1.51 5.90 7.79
CA THR A 41 -1.39 7.11 6.97
C THR A 41 -2.04 8.35 7.60
N THR A 42 -3.15 8.19 8.30
CA THR A 42 -3.77 9.26 9.10
C THR A 42 -2.95 9.61 10.34
N ALA A 43 -2.29 8.62 10.96
CA ALA A 43 -1.40 8.85 12.09
C ALA A 43 -0.17 9.68 11.67
N ILE A 44 0.43 9.39 10.52
CA ILE A 44 1.53 10.19 9.96
C ILE A 44 1.11 11.65 9.77
N ALA A 45 -0.07 11.88 9.18
CA ALA A 45 -0.58 13.24 8.96
C ALA A 45 -0.85 13.98 10.28
N LEU A 46 -1.46 13.30 11.26
CA LEU A 46 -1.72 13.88 12.57
C LEU A 46 -0.44 14.28 13.31
N GLU A 47 0.54 13.38 13.38
CA GLU A 47 1.80 13.65 14.09
C GLU A 47 2.63 14.72 13.39
N THR A 48 2.56 14.80 12.05
CA THR A 48 3.13 15.91 11.28
C THR A 48 2.44 17.24 11.63
N SER A 49 1.11 17.27 11.73
CA SER A 49 0.35 18.47 12.11
C SER A 49 0.55 18.88 13.58
N LYS A 50 0.88 17.93 14.47
CA LYS A 50 1.25 18.21 15.87
C LYS A 50 2.69 18.70 16.05
N GLY A 51 3.53 18.54 15.02
CA GLY A 51 4.96 18.91 15.07
C GLY A 51 5.90 17.81 15.57
N ASP A 52 5.40 16.58 15.83
CA ASP A 52 6.22 15.42 16.17
C ASP A 52 6.73 14.74 14.88
N LEU A 53 7.66 15.43 14.21
CA LEU A 53 8.30 14.93 12.99
C LEU A 53 9.04 13.60 13.19
N PRO A 54 9.76 13.34 14.31
CA PRO A 54 10.44 12.07 14.51
C PRO A 54 9.51 10.86 14.42
N LEU A 55 8.34 10.93 15.07
CA LEU A 55 7.35 9.84 15.04
C LEU A 55 6.72 9.70 13.66
N ALA A 56 6.36 10.82 13.02
CA ALA A 56 5.79 10.83 11.66
C ALA A 56 6.74 10.22 10.62
N LEU A 57 8.04 10.55 10.69
CA LEU A 57 9.07 10.02 9.80
C LEU A 57 9.32 8.53 10.06
N GLY A 58 9.34 8.08 11.31
CA GLY A 58 9.48 6.67 11.66
C GLY A 58 8.34 5.82 11.08
N LEU A 59 7.09 6.26 11.25
CA LEU A 59 5.92 5.62 10.67
C LEU A 59 5.94 5.67 9.13
N GLY A 60 6.38 6.79 8.55
CA GLY A 60 6.53 6.96 7.10
C GLY A 60 7.55 6.00 6.48
N MET A 61 8.70 5.80 7.13
CA MET A 61 9.72 4.85 6.68
C MET A 61 9.21 3.41 6.68
N ILE A 62 8.49 3.01 7.73
CA ILE A 62 7.85 1.68 7.82
C ILE A 62 6.85 1.49 6.68
N LEU A 63 6.00 2.49 6.45
CA LEU A 63 5.00 2.45 5.39
C LEU A 63 5.66 2.29 4.01
N ILE A 64 6.70 3.07 3.71
CA ILE A 64 7.45 2.97 2.45
C ILE A 64 8.05 1.57 2.28
N ALA A 65 8.65 1.01 3.33
CA ALA A 65 9.23 -0.33 3.28
C ALA A 65 8.17 -1.41 2.95
N ILE A 66 6.99 -1.32 3.56
CA ILE A 66 5.87 -2.23 3.29
C ILE A 66 5.39 -2.08 1.84
N VAL A 67 5.20 -0.84 1.37
CA VAL A 67 4.75 -0.58 -0.01
C VAL A 67 5.73 -1.14 -1.03
N ILE A 68 7.03 -0.91 -0.83
CA ILE A 68 8.07 -1.47 -1.72
C ILE A 68 8.04 -2.99 -1.68
N ALA A 69 7.94 -3.62 -0.51
CA ALA A 69 7.90 -5.07 -0.39
C ALA A 69 6.69 -5.69 -1.11
N VAL A 70 5.50 -5.10 -0.95
CA VAL A 70 4.28 -5.53 -1.63
C VAL A 70 4.40 -5.34 -3.14
N ASN A 71 4.90 -4.20 -3.59
CA ASN A 71 5.05 -3.90 -5.02
C ASN A 71 6.10 -4.83 -5.66
N ALA A 72 7.22 -5.08 -4.97
CA ALA A 72 8.23 -6.03 -5.42
C ALA A 72 7.68 -7.45 -5.52
N ALA A 73 6.89 -7.92 -4.54
CA ALA A 73 6.23 -9.21 -4.61
C ALA A 73 5.24 -9.30 -5.79
N ALA A 74 4.46 -8.23 -6.02
CA ALA A 74 3.58 -8.14 -7.18
C ALA A 74 4.37 -8.13 -8.51
N HIS A 75 5.52 -7.47 -8.55
CA HIS A 75 6.37 -7.42 -9.74
C HIS A 75 7.00 -8.78 -10.03
N LEU A 76 7.56 -9.45 -9.02
CA LEU A 76 8.17 -10.78 -9.14
C LEU A 76 7.16 -11.83 -9.57
N THR A 77 5.95 -11.81 -9.01
CA THR A 77 4.87 -12.74 -9.42
C THR A 77 4.46 -12.51 -10.86
N ARG A 78 4.39 -11.26 -11.32
CA ARG A 78 4.16 -10.92 -12.73
C ARG A 78 5.32 -11.36 -13.63
N GLU A 79 6.56 -11.14 -13.22
CA GLU A 79 7.74 -11.45 -14.02
C GLU A 79 7.94 -12.97 -14.18
N LEU A 80 7.71 -13.74 -13.11
CA LEU A 80 7.69 -15.21 -13.16
C LEU A 80 6.55 -15.75 -14.03
N ALA A 81 5.39 -15.10 -14.00
CA ALA A 81 4.28 -15.44 -14.89
C ALA A 81 4.63 -15.17 -16.36
N GLN A 82 5.25 -14.03 -16.67
CA GLN A 82 5.68 -13.72 -18.05
C GLN A 82 6.78 -14.66 -18.56
N ARG A 83 7.76 -15.03 -17.71
CA ARG A 83 8.85 -15.95 -18.11
C ARG A 83 8.40 -17.41 -18.34
N ARG A 84 7.23 -17.80 -17.84
CA ARG A 84 6.69 -19.17 -18.01
C ARG A 84 5.72 -19.29 -19.19
N TYR A 85 5.23 -18.16 -19.73
CA TYR A 85 4.25 -18.11 -20.82
C TYR A 85 4.73 -17.37 -22.08
N GLY A 86 5.95 -16.79 -22.06
CA GLY A 86 6.68 -16.37 -23.26
C GLY A 86 7.71 -17.42 -23.65
#